data_AF-A0A0M3R911-F1
#
_entry.id   AF-A0A0M3R911-F1
#
_cell.length_a   1.000
_cell.length_b   1.000
_cell.length_c   1.000
_cell.angle_alpha   90.00
_cell.angle_beta   90.00
_cell.angle_gamma   90.00
#
_symmetry.space_group_name_H-M   'P 1'
#
loop_
_entity.id
_entity.type
_entity.pdbx_description
1 polymer ?
#
loop_
_entity_poly.entity_id
_entity_poly.type
_entity_poly.pdbx_seq_one_letter_code
_entity_poly.pdbx_strand_id
1 'polypeptide(L)' 'MILILSIIGIVCFAGSLRYLHLLGAQASYPPKHVLRQKATMCATGLCIALLLILLLRLL' A
#
# COMPACT_ATOMS: atom_id res chain seq x y z
N MET A 1 4.33 19.83 -0.26
CA MET A 1 3.59 18.75 -0.96
C MET A 1 4.30 17.39 -0.93
N ILE A 2 5.59 17.31 -1.29
CA ILE A 2 6.33 16.04 -1.37
C ILE A 2 6.39 15.28 -0.04
N LEU A 3 6.55 15.99 1.08
CA LEU A 3 6.63 15.40 2.42
C LEU A 3 5.34 14.66 2.83
N ILE A 4 4.17 15.19 2.45
CA ILE A 4 2.87 14.56 2.72
C ILE A 4 2.71 13.28 1.89
N LEU A 5 3.08 13.33 0.61
CA LEU A 5 3.05 12.16 -0.28
C LEU A 5 3.99 11.05 0.21
N SER A 6 5.17 11.39 0.75
CA SER A 6 6.06 10.39 1.35
C SER A 6 5.48 9.73 2.60
N ILE A 7 4.80 10.50 3.47
CA ILE A 7 4.15 9.94 4.68
C ILE A 7 3.04 8.97 4.27
N ILE A 8 2.22 9.34 3.28
CA ILE A 8 1.15 8.46 2.75
C ILE A 8 1.75 7.18 2.15
N GLY A 9 2.87 7.30 1.43
CA GLY A 9 3.61 6.15 0.88
C GLY A 9 4.10 5.19 1.97
N ILE A 10 4.69 5.71 3.05
CA ILE A 10 5.19 4.91 4.18
C ILE A 10 4.05 4.18 4.90
N VAL A 11 2.91 4.86 5.13
CA VAL A 11 1.73 4.25 5.77
C VAL A 11 1.13 3.15 4.88
N CYS A 12 1.02 3.36 3.57
CA CYS A 12 0.56 2.33 2.64
C CYS A 12 1.54 1.14 2.56
N PHE A 13 2.85 1.41 2.60
CA PHE A 13 3.87 0.37 2.56
C PHE A 13 3.80 -0.53 3.81
N ALA A 14 3.74 0.09 4.99
CA ALA A 14 3.55 -0.60 6.27
C ALA A 14 2.24 -1.37 6.31
N GLY A 15 1.16 -0.81 5.75
CA GLY A 15 -0.12 -1.51 5.54
C GLY A 15 0.04 -2.76 4.69
N SER A 16 0.73 -2.67 3.55
CA SER A 16 0.95 -3.81 2.66
C SER A 16 1.77 -4.93 3.32
N LEU A 17 2.82 -4.58 4.08
CA LEU A 17 3.66 -5.53 4.81
C LEU A 17 2.88 -6.25 5.91
N ARG A 18 1.99 -5.54 6.62
CA ARG A 18 1.07 -6.16 7.60
C ARG A 18 0.15 -7.17 6.94
N TYR A 19 -0.43 -6.83 5.78
CA TYR A 19 -1.28 -7.77 5.03
C TYR A 19 -0.50 -8.96 4.49
N LEU A 20 0.74 -8.77 4.03
CA LEU A 20 1.64 -9.85 3.60
C LEU A 20 1.98 -10.81 4.74
N HIS A 21 2.30 -10.26 5.92
CA HIS A 21 2.60 -11.03 7.12
C HIS A 21 1.38 -11.81 7.62
N LEU A 22 0.20 -11.18 7.62
CA LEU A 22 -1.06 -11.86 7.88
C LEU A 22 -1.27 -12.99 6.87
N LEU A 23 -1.05 -12.78 5.56
CA LEU A 23 -1.22 -13.81 4.53
C LEU A 23 -0.41 -15.09 4.81
N GLY A 24 0.79 -14.96 5.40
CA GLY A 24 1.67 -16.08 5.77
C GLY A 24 1.30 -16.74 7.11
N ALA A 25 0.67 -16.00 8.03
CA ALA A 25 0.33 -16.47 9.38
C ALA A 25 -1.08 -17.10 9.50
N GLN A 26 -1.88 -17.13 8.43
CA GLN A 26 -3.31 -17.48 8.52
C GLN A 26 -3.61 -18.95 8.16
N ALA A 27 -4.05 -19.73 9.15
CA ALA A 27 -4.52 -21.11 8.97
C ALA A 27 -6.05 -21.23 8.73
N SER A 28 -6.88 -20.21 9.03
CA SER A 28 -8.35 -20.37 8.85
C SER A 28 -9.22 -19.10 8.63
N TYR A 29 -8.83 -17.89 9.06
CA TYR A 29 -9.63 -16.65 8.85
C TYR A 29 -8.83 -15.38 9.19
N PRO A 30 -9.07 -14.21 8.54
CA PRO A 30 -9.95 -13.89 7.41
C PRO A 30 -9.63 -14.52 6.04
N PRO A 31 -10.60 -14.54 5.11
CA PRO A 31 -10.43 -15.16 3.80
C PRO A 31 -9.42 -14.39 2.93
N LYS A 32 -8.53 -15.16 2.28
CA LYS A 32 -7.36 -14.68 1.50
C LYS A 32 -7.70 -13.61 0.44
N HIS A 33 -8.92 -13.61 -0.09
CA HIS A 33 -9.36 -12.62 -1.08
C HIS A 33 -9.57 -11.22 -0.49
N VAL A 34 -10.07 -11.10 0.76
CA VAL A 34 -10.26 -9.79 1.43
C VAL A 34 -8.91 -9.16 1.77
N LEU A 35 -7.94 -10.00 2.18
CA LEU A 35 -6.57 -9.55 2.41
C LEU A 35 -5.91 -9.06 1.12
N ARG A 36 -6.05 -9.81 0.02
CA ARG A 36 -5.55 -9.37 -1.29
C ARG A 36 -6.19 -8.07 -1.73
N GLN A 37 -7.51 -7.91 -1.57
CA GLN A 37 -8.21 -6.70 -1.97
C GLN A 37 -7.74 -5.45 -1.19
N LYS A 38 -7.49 -5.59 0.11
CA LYS A 38 -6.91 -4.53 0.95
C LYS A 38 -5.45 -4.24 0.60
N ALA A 39 -4.66 -5.27 0.32
CA ALA A 39 -3.29 -5.12 -0.13
C ALA A 39 -3.22 -4.45 -1.51
N THR A 40 -4.10 -4.80 -2.44
CA THR A 40 -4.18 -4.15 -3.76
C THR A 40 -4.63 -2.70 -3.66
N MET A 41 -5.57 -2.38 -2.76
CA MET A 41 -5.96 -0.99 -2.50
C MET A 41 -4.82 -0.15 -1.92
N CYS A 42 -4.03 -0.71 -1.00
CA CYS A 42 -2.81 -0.04 -0.52
C CYS A 42 -1.76 0.10 -1.64
N ALA A 43 -1.58 -0.92 -2.47
CA ALA A 43 -0.61 -0.90 -3.56
C ALA A 43 -0.99 0.11 -4.64
N THR A 44 -2.28 0.21 -5.02
CA THR A 44 -2.75 1.22 -5.99
C THR A 44 -2.60 2.63 -5.43
N GLY A 45 -2.93 2.85 -4.16
CA GLY A 45 -2.69 4.14 -3.49
C GLY A 45 -1.22 4.55 -3.50
N LEU A 46 -0.32 3.60 -3.25
CA LEU A 46 1.14 3.83 -3.28
C LEU A 46 1.65 4.10 -4.71
N CYS A 47 1.15 3.37 -5.71
CA CYS A 47 1.44 3.61 -7.13
C CYS A 47 1.01 5.00 -7.57
N ILE A 48 -0.22 5.42 -7.23
CA ILE A 48 -0.74 6.75 -7.56
C ILE A 48 0.10 7.83 -6.89
N ALA A 49 0.45 7.67 -5.61
CA ALA A 49 1.31 8.62 -4.89
C ALA A 49 2.70 8.74 -5.53
N LEU A 50 3.32 7.62 -5.93
CA LEU A 50 4.60 7.63 -6.66
C LEU A 50 4.49 8.31 -8.03
N LEU A 51 3.41 8.04 -8.77
CA LEU A 51 3.14 8.68 -10.07
C LEU A 51 2.97 10.20 -9.92
N LEU A 52 2.27 10.64 -8.87
CA LEU A 52 2.11 12.05 -8.53
C LEU A 52 3.45 12.72 -8.16
N ILE A 53 4.28 12.05 -7.36
CA ILE A 53 5.64 12.55 -7.03
C ILE A 53 6.49 12.66 -8.31
N LEU A 54 6.41 11.67 -9.20
CA LEU A 54 7.17 11.65 -10.46
C LEU A 54 6.74 12.81 -11.39
N LEU A 55 5.44 13.01 -11.57
CA LEU A 55 4.87 14.13 -12.33
C LEU A 55 5.31 15.48 -11.74
N LEU A 56 5.25 15.63 -10.42
CA LEU A 56 5.66 16.85 -9.72
C LEU A 56 7.18 17.12 -9.79
N ARG A 57 7.99 16.08 -10.01
CA ARG A 57 9.44 16.18 -10.21
C ARG A 57 9.81 16.52 -11.65
N LEU A 58 8.95 16.16 -12.61
CA LEU A 58 9.17 16.36 -14.04
C LEU A 58 8.67 17.72 -14.53
N LEU A 59 7.65 18.28 -13.86
CA LEU A 59 7.15 19.64 -14.03
C LEU A 59 8.08 20.66 -13.34
#